data_AF-A0AAV4ASR4-F1
#
_entry.id   AF-A0AAV4ASR4-F1
#
_cell.length_a   1.000
_cell.length_b   1.000
_cell.length_c   1.000
_cell.angle_alpha   90.00
_cell.angle_beta   90.00
_cell.angle_gamma   90.00
#
_symmetry.space_group_name_H-M   'P 1'
#
loop_
_entity.id
_entity.type
_entity.pdbx_description
1 polymer ?
#
loop_
_entity_poly.entity_id
_entity_poly.type
_entity_poly.pdbx_seq_one_letter_code
_entity_poly.pdbx_strand_id
1 'polypeptide(L)'
;MNNLKFNKEKTVLCATELKYLGHIISSEGSRPDPEKIQAINDMKIQDKKGPQRYLGMVTYVGKIVPNLSEITKPLRDLLQKDAVWQWTRAQDEAVNKINEAITNLRSQQRSNSFIRLVPIWTRSSFATRWSCCILCFKIAESSRKKLCSD
;
A
#
# COMPACT_ATOMS: atom_id res chain seq x y z
N MET A 1 -17.18 -19.71 -24.18
CA MET A 1 -17.59 -19.58 -22.76
C MET A 1 -16.42 -20.03 -21.91
N ASN A 2 -15.89 -19.14 -21.07
CA ASN A 2 -14.61 -19.38 -20.39
C ASN A 2 -14.83 -20.24 -19.14
N ASN A 3 -14.12 -21.37 -19.05
CA ASN A 3 -14.16 -22.35 -17.95
C ASN A 3 -13.46 -21.83 -16.67
N LEU A 4 -13.92 -20.72 -16.10
CA LEU A 4 -13.44 -20.21 -14.81
C LEU A 4 -14.14 -20.94 -13.66
N LYS A 5 -13.37 -21.62 -12.80
CA LYS A 5 -13.87 -22.30 -11.60
C LYS A 5 -13.36 -21.58 -10.35
N PHE A 6 -14.27 -21.26 -9.43
CA PHE A 6 -13.92 -20.68 -8.13
C PHE A 6 -13.51 -21.77 -7.14
N ASN A 7 -12.46 -21.51 -6.36
CA ASN A 7 -12.10 -22.36 -5.25
C ASN A 7 -12.99 -22.04 -4.03
N LYS A 8 -13.83 -22.98 -3.62
CA LYS A 8 -14.75 -22.83 -2.49
C LYS A 8 -14.04 -22.48 -1.18
N GLU A 9 -12.83 -23.00 -0.96
CA GLU A 9 -12.07 -22.77 0.28
C GLU A 9 -11.51 -21.35 0.40
N LYS A 10 -11.26 -20.69 -0.74
CA LYS A 10 -10.69 -19.34 -0.79
C LYS A 10 -11.75 -18.26 -1.04
N THR A 11 -13.00 -18.67 -1.28
CA THR A 11 -14.09 -17.76 -1.61
C THR A 11 -14.88 -17.45 -0.36
N VAL A 12 -14.75 -16.22 0.12
CA VAL A 12 -15.55 -15.70 1.22
C VAL A 12 -16.58 -14.73 0.64
N LEU A 13 -17.87 -14.99 0.85
CA LEU A 13 -18.97 -14.16 0.37
C LEU A 13 -19.60 -13.40 1.55
N CYS A 14 -20.03 -12.17 1.30
CA CYS A 14 -20.76 -11.34 2.27
C CYS A 14 -20.06 -11.14 3.63
N ALA A 15 -18.73 -11.18 3.68
CA ALA A 15 -17.99 -10.88 4.91
C ALA A 15 -17.90 -9.38 5.17
N THR A 16 -18.00 -8.99 6.44
CA THR A 16 -17.82 -7.60 6.90
C THR A 16 -16.38 -7.13 6.77
N GLU A 17 -15.43 -8.07 6.92
CA GLU A 17 -13.99 -7.84 6.79
C GLU A 17 -13.35 -8.94 5.95
N LEU A 18 -12.46 -8.58 5.03
CA LEU A 18 -11.79 -9.51 4.13
C LEU A 18 -10.29 -9.22 4.06
N LYS A 19 -9.46 -10.25 4.29
CA LYS A 19 -8.02 -10.20 4.03
C LYS A 19 -7.77 -10.44 2.54
N TYR A 20 -7.31 -9.41 1.84
CA TYR A 20 -7.01 -9.45 0.41
C TYR A 20 -5.69 -8.74 0.10
N LEU A 21 -4.77 -9.43 -0.60
CA LEU A 21 -3.45 -8.91 -0.98
C LEU A 21 -2.62 -8.31 0.19
N GLY A 22 -2.77 -8.88 1.39
CA GLY A 22 -2.08 -8.41 2.60
C GLY A 22 -2.72 -7.19 3.25
N HIS A 23 -3.89 -6.75 2.78
CA HIS A 23 -4.70 -5.71 3.43
C HIS A 23 -5.98 -6.32 4.00
N ILE A 24 -6.47 -5.75 5.09
CA ILE A 24 -7.79 -6.03 5.67
C ILE A 24 -8.73 -4.96 5.15
N ILE A 25 -9.67 -5.34 4.29
CA ILE A 25 -10.68 -4.45 3.71
C ILE A 25 -11.96 -4.62 4.54
N SER A 26 -12.42 -3.51 5.12
CA SER A 26 -13.67 -3.42 5.87
C SER A 26 -14.53 -2.29 5.32
N SER A 27 -15.79 -2.22 5.76
CA SER A 27 -16.70 -1.12 5.41
C SER A 27 -16.17 0.27 5.78
N GLU A 28 -15.26 0.34 6.76
CA GLU A 28 -14.64 1.59 7.23
C GLU A 28 -13.40 2.01 6.43
N GLY A 29 -12.80 1.10 5.63
CA GLY A 29 -11.58 1.35 4.87
C GLY A 29 -10.66 0.14 4.73
N SER A 30 -9.48 0.35 4.15
CA SER A 30 -8.46 -0.69 3.94
C SER A 30 -7.29 -0.51 4.89
N ARG A 31 -7.08 -1.44 5.81
CA ARG A 31 -5.97 -1.44 6.76
C ARG A 31 -4.85 -2.37 6.28
N PRO A 32 -3.57 -2.03 6.45
CA PRO A 32 -2.48 -3.01 6.29
C PRO A 32 -2.61 -4.11 7.34
N ASP A 33 -2.25 -5.33 6.96
CA ASP A 33 -2.30 -6.48 7.87
C ASP A 33 -1.30 -6.31 9.02
N PRO A 34 -1.72 -6.48 10.29
CA PRO A 34 -0.83 -6.38 11.45
C PRO A 34 0.34 -7.36 11.39
N GLU A 35 0.18 -8.55 10.79
CA GLU A 35 1.29 -9.50 10.63
C GLU A 35 2.41 -8.93 9.75
N LYS A 36 2.03 -8.20 8.68
CA LYS A 36 3.00 -7.56 7.79
C LYS A 36 3.71 -6.39 8.47
N ILE A 37 2.99 -5.65 9.32
CA ILE A 37 3.56 -4.56 10.11
C ILE A 37 4.58 -5.10 11.12
N GLN A 38 4.22 -6.17 11.85
CA GLN A 38 5.12 -6.84 12.79
C GLN A 38 6.37 -7.35 12.09
N ALA A 39 6.22 -7.99 10.93
CA ALA A 39 7.37 -8.46 10.15
C ALA A 39 8.33 -7.32 9.72
N ILE A 40 7.82 -6.11 9.47
CA ILE A 40 8.66 -4.94 9.17
C ILE A 40 9.40 -4.46 10.43
N ASN A 41 8.72 -4.41 11.57
CA ASN A 41 9.30 -3.97 12.84
C ASN A 41 10.37 -4.94 13.38
N ASP A 42 10.16 -6.25 13.21
CA ASP A 42 11.08 -7.28 13.71
C ASP A 42 12.29 -7.51 12.80
N MET A 43 12.31 -6.91 11.60
CA MET A 43 13.39 -7.08 10.64
C MET A 43 14.69 -6.41 11.14
N LYS A 44 15.70 -7.25 11.41
CA LYS A 44 17.06 -6.79 11.73
C LYS A 44 17.87 -6.52 10.47
N ILE A 45 18.51 -5.35 10.39
CA ILE A 45 19.38 -4.95 9.29
C ILE A 45 20.83 -5.15 9.74
N GLN A 46 21.46 -6.27 9.33
CA GLN A 46 22.85 -6.59 9.70
C GLN A 46 23.81 -6.54 8.51
N ASP A 47 23.31 -6.78 7.30
CA ASP A 47 24.13 -6.89 6.09
C ASP A 47 24.11 -5.60 5.25
N LYS A 48 25.10 -5.43 4.37
CA LYS A 48 25.12 -4.40 3.31
C LYS A 48 23.90 -4.49 2.37
N LYS A 49 23.28 -5.67 2.24
CA LYS A 49 22.03 -5.91 1.50
C LYS A 49 20.75 -5.73 2.34
N GLY A 50 20.88 -5.63 3.66
CA GLY A 50 19.76 -5.45 4.59
C GLY A 50 18.94 -4.19 4.33
N PRO A 51 19.54 -3.01 4.09
CA PRO A 51 18.81 -1.78 3.78
C PRO A 51 17.94 -1.91 2.53
N GLN A 52 18.42 -2.65 1.52
CA GLN A 52 17.66 -2.89 0.30
C GLN A 52 16.40 -3.72 0.56
N ARG A 53 16.53 -4.77 1.37
CA ARG A 53 15.40 -5.63 1.76
C ARG A 53 14.37 -4.85 2.57
N TYR A 54 14.85 -4.09 3.55
CA TYR A 54 13.99 -3.25 4.39
C TYR A 54 13.24 -2.21 3.55
N LEU A 55 13.92 -1.46 2.68
CA LEU A 55 13.26 -0.49 1.78
C LEU A 55 12.22 -1.16 0.87
N GLY A 56 12.50 -2.39 0.40
CA GLY A 56 11.53 -3.18 -0.36
C GLY A 56 10.25 -3.46 0.43
N MET A 57 10.38 -3.84 1.69
CA MET A 57 9.22 -4.06 2.56
C MET A 57 8.51 -2.76 2.94
N VAL A 58 9.24 -1.68 3.21
CA VAL A 58 8.65 -0.38 3.56
C VAL A 58 7.90 0.24 2.38
N THR A 59 8.28 -0.08 1.14
CA THR A 59 7.55 0.38 -0.06
C THR A 59 6.10 -0.11 -0.08
N TYR A 60 5.81 -1.27 0.53
CA TYR A 60 4.44 -1.79 0.67
C TYR A 60 3.53 -0.84 1.46
N VAL A 61 4.04 -0.23 2.54
CA VAL A 61 3.31 0.73 3.39
C VAL A 61 3.47 2.18 2.95
N GLY A 62 4.30 2.46 1.93
CA GLY A 62 4.62 3.81 1.48
C GLY A 62 3.44 4.62 0.93
N LYS A 63 2.32 3.99 0.59
CA LYS A 63 1.08 4.70 0.20
C LYS A 63 0.36 5.35 1.38
N ILE A 64 0.66 4.89 2.60
CA ILE A 64 -0.03 5.29 3.83
C ILE A 64 0.87 6.23 4.65
N VAL A 65 2.19 6.08 4.57
CA VAL A 65 3.16 6.93 5.26
C VAL A 65 3.46 8.20 4.43
N PRO A 66 3.07 9.41 4.90
CA PRO A 66 3.46 10.64 4.25
C PRO A 66 4.98 10.88 4.35
N ASN A 67 5.56 11.53 3.35
CA ASN A 67 6.98 11.91 3.32
C ASN A 67 7.99 10.76 3.50
N LEU A 68 7.60 9.52 3.19
CA LEU A 68 8.49 8.35 3.29
C LEU A 68 9.81 8.58 2.53
N SER A 69 9.75 9.26 1.38
CA SER A 69 10.94 9.57 0.57
C SER A 69 12.01 10.34 1.33
N GLU A 70 11.63 11.26 2.23
CA GLU A 70 12.57 12.07 3.01
C GLU A 70 13.17 11.27 4.16
N ILE A 71 12.34 10.49 4.86
CA ILE A 71 12.77 9.67 5.99
C ILE A 71 13.72 8.56 5.53
N THR A 72 13.52 8.03 4.33
CA THR A 72 14.34 6.95 3.74
C THR A 72 15.62 7.45 3.06
N LYS A 73 15.86 8.76 2.93
CA LYS A 73 17.10 9.33 2.36
C LYS A 73 18.38 8.70 2.95
N PRO A 74 18.61 8.71 4.27
CA PRO A 74 19.84 8.17 4.85
C PRO A 74 20.04 6.67 4.58
N LEU A 75 18.97 5.92 4.35
CA LEU A 75 19.04 4.51 3.95
C LEU A 75 19.41 4.36 2.47
N ARG A 76 18.86 5.22 1.58
CA ARG A 76 19.19 5.22 0.15
C ARG A 76 20.62 5.66 -0.14
N ASP A 77 21.15 6.56 0.67
CA ASP A 77 22.54 7.01 0.54
C ASP A 77 23.53 5.85 0.77
N LEU A 78 23.21 4.91 1.66
CA LEU A 78 23.99 3.69 1.86
C LEU A 78 23.96 2.70 0.67
N LEU A 79 22.98 2.83 -0.23
CA LEU A 79 22.85 1.98 -1.43
C LEU A 79 23.60 2.54 -2.64
N GLN A 80 24.14 3.76 -2.56
CA GLN A 80 24.92 4.33 -3.64
C GLN A 80 26.23 3.56 -3.82
N LYS A 81 26.67 3.40 -5.08
CA LYS A 81 27.84 2.58 -5.43
C LYS A 81 29.14 3.14 -4.85
N ASP A 82 29.20 4.45 -4.68
CA ASP A 82 30.39 5.17 -4.21
C ASP A 82 30.39 5.39 -2.68
N ALA A 83 29.34 4.95 -1.98
CA ALA A 83 29.22 5.16 -0.55
C ALA A 83 29.98 4.09 0.26
N VAL A 84 30.78 4.55 1.22
CA VAL A 84 31.37 3.68 2.24
C VAL A 84 30.23 3.22 3.15
N TRP A 85 30.06 1.90 3.29
CA TRP A 85 29.03 1.37 4.17
C TRP A 85 29.44 1.60 5.62
N GLN A 86 28.74 2.53 6.26
CA GLN A 86 28.88 2.83 7.67
C GLN A 86 27.47 3.01 8.24
N TRP A 87 27.11 2.12 9.16
CA TRP A 87 25.86 2.27 9.91
C TRP A 87 26.10 3.30 11.01
N THR A 88 25.41 4.44 10.92
CA THR A 88 25.48 5.52 11.90
C THR A 88 24.12 5.73 12.55
N ARG A 89 24.09 6.56 13.60
CA ARG A 89 22.87 6.89 14.32
C ARG A 89 21.75 7.47 13.44
N ALA A 90 22.09 8.15 12.35
CA ALA A 90 21.11 8.71 11.42
C ALA A 90 20.25 7.63 10.76
N GLN A 91 20.80 6.44 10.50
CA GLN A 91 20.05 5.33 9.91
C GLN A 91 19.15 4.66 10.94
N ASP A 92 19.60 4.48 12.19
CA ASP A 92 18.75 3.99 13.28
C ASP A 92 17.57 4.92 13.53
N GLU A 93 17.80 6.23 13.55
CA GLU A 93 16.74 7.24 13.69
C GLU A 93 15.74 7.20 12.53
N ALA A 94 16.20 6.96 11.30
CA ALA A 94 15.32 6.80 10.15
C ALA A 94 14.45 5.54 10.25
N VAL A 95 15.03 4.40 10.64
CA VAL A 95 14.29 3.14 10.84
C VAL A 95 13.26 3.30 11.97
N ASN A 96 13.63 3.90 13.09
CA ASN A 96 12.71 4.14 14.21
C ASN A 96 11.55 5.05 13.80
N LYS A 97 11.82 6.15 13.08
CA LYS A 97 10.77 7.04 12.56
C LYS A 97 9.81 6.31 11.61
N ILE A 98 10.32 5.40 10.78
CA ILE A 98 9.48 4.60 9.88
C ILE A 98 8.59 3.65 10.70
N ASN A 99 9.16 2.92 11.66
CA ASN A 99 8.42 1.97 12.50
C ASN A 99 7.36 2.68 13.37
N GLU A 100 7.68 3.87 13.90
CA GLU A 100 6.73 4.74 14.61
C GLU A 100 5.61 5.20 13.67
N ALA A 101 5.95 5.70 12.48
CA ALA A 101 4.97 6.11 11.49
C ALA A 101 4.01 4.97 11.15
N ILE A 102 4.55 3.77 10.89
CA ILE A 102 3.77 2.56 10.57
C ILE A 102 2.84 2.17 11.73
N THR A 103 3.33 2.22 12.97
CA THR A 103 2.55 1.87 14.16
C THR A 103 1.39 2.85 14.39
N ASN A 104 1.63 4.13 14.11
CA ASN A 104 0.64 5.21 14.21
C ASN A 104 -0.40 5.20 13.06
N LEU A 105 -0.16 4.46 11.96
CA LEU A 105 -1.13 4.34 10.86
C LEU A 105 -2.49 3.76 11.29
N ARG A 106 -2.59 3.14 12.47
CA ARG A 106 -3.85 2.61 13.03
C ARG A 106 -4.96 3.67 13.13
N SER A 107 -4.63 4.95 13.30
CA SER A 107 -5.61 6.03 13.48
C SER A 107 -5.95 6.80 12.19
N GLN A 108 -5.07 6.80 11.19
CA GLN A 108 -5.26 7.51 9.92
C GLN A 108 -5.86 6.59 8.85
N GLN A 109 -7.13 6.23 9.03
CA GLN A 109 -7.95 5.62 7.98
C GLN A 109 -9.24 6.42 7.76
N ARG A 110 -9.10 7.74 7.61
CA ARG A 110 -10.10 8.60 6.95
C ARG A 110 -9.41 9.73 6.22
N SER A 111 -8.87 9.40 5.06
CA SER A 111 -9.00 10.15 3.80
C SER A 111 -7.98 9.59 2.82
N ASN A 112 -8.48 8.83 1.86
CA ASN A 112 -8.29 9.25 0.48
C ASN A 112 -9.52 8.80 -0.29
N SER A 113 -10.52 9.68 -0.26
CA SER A 113 -11.26 9.98 -1.48
C SER A 113 -10.29 9.89 -2.65
N PHE A 114 -10.59 8.97 -3.57
CA PHE A 114 -10.04 8.97 -4.90
C PHE A 114 -8.54 8.62 -4.94
N ILE A 115 -8.27 7.39 -5.40
CA ILE A 115 -7.07 7.08 -6.17
C ILE A 115 -6.88 8.24 -7.15
N ARG A 116 -5.99 9.19 -6.84
CA ARG A 116 -5.59 10.22 -7.79
C ARG A 116 -4.86 9.46 -8.87
N LEU A 117 -5.57 9.12 -9.94
CA LEU A 117 -4.98 8.66 -11.19
C LEU A 117 -3.93 9.70 -11.52
N VAL A 118 -2.65 9.38 -11.28
CA VAL A 118 -1.55 10.16 -11.80
C VAL A 118 -1.44 9.69 -13.25
N PRO A 119 -1.87 10.48 -14.25
CA PRO A 119 -1.60 10.13 -15.63
C PRO A 119 -0.08 10.18 -15.80
N ILE A 120 0.55 9.00 -15.86
CA ILE A 120 1.92 8.87 -16.33
C ILE A 120 1.83 9.16 -17.83
N TRP A 121 2.10 10.41 -18.21
CA TRP A 121 2.19 10.79 -19.62
C TRP A 121 3.47 10.15 -20.19
N THR A 122 3.31 9.01 -20.85
CA THR A 122 4.29 8.59 -21.84
C THR A 122 4.20 9.58 -23.00
N ARG A 123 5.31 10.25 -23.31
CA ARG A 123 5.41 11.18 -24.42
C ARG A 123 5.47 10.39 -25.74
N SER A 124 4.37 9.76 -26.15
CA SER A 124 4.18 9.42 -27.56
C SER A 124 3.32 10.51 -28.18
N SER A 125 3.96 11.37 -28.97
CA SER A 125 3.27 12.20 -29.95
C SER A 125 2.40 11.28 -30.82
N PHE A 126 1.08 11.40 -30.73
CA PHE A 126 0.17 11.40 -31.89
C PHE A 126 -1.23 11.70 -31.39
N ALA A 127 -1.70 12.91 -31.69
CA ALA A 127 -3.05 13.36 -31.47
C ALA A 127 -4.01 12.63 -32.42
N THR A 128 -5.17 12.17 -31.94
CA THR A 128 -6.51 12.65 -32.36
C THR A 128 -7.65 11.83 -31.71
N ARG A 129 -8.69 12.59 -31.28
CA ARG A 129 -10.10 12.20 -31.05
C ARG A 129 -10.51 11.55 -29.70
N TRP A 130 -10.82 12.44 -28.75
CA TRP A 130 -11.70 12.29 -27.58
C TRP A 130 -13.08 11.72 -27.98
N SER A 131 -13.90 11.06 -27.16
CA SER A 131 -14.25 11.32 -25.76
C SER A 131 -14.84 10.05 -25.10
N CYS A 132 -14.42 9.71 -23.88
CA CYS A 132 -15.18 9.91 -22.64
C CYS A 132 -16.21 8.80 -22.30
N CYS A 133 -15.74 7.73 -21.66
CA CYS A 133 -16.56 6.89 -20.76
C CYS A 133 -15.81 6.75 -19.42
N ILE A 134 -15.55 7.87 -18.76
CA ILE A 134 -15.29 7.90 -17.32
C ILE A 134 -16.48 8.63 -16.73
N LEU A 135 -17.59 7.91 -16.52
CA LEU A 135 -18.64 8.39 -15.64
C LEU A 135 -18.40 7.79 -14.26
N CYS A 136 -18.00 8.68 -13.36
CA CYS A 136 -17.90 8.49 -11.93
C CYS A 136 -19.12 7.75 -11.37
N PHE A 137 -18.81 6.74 -10.55
CA PHE A 137 -19.41 6.49 -9.24
C PHE A 137 -20.31 7.65 -8.76
N LYS A 138 -21.62 7.46 -8.86
CA LYS A 138 -22.59 8.15 -8.00
C LYS A 138 -23.35 7.06 -7.26
N ILE A 139 -22.80 6.71 -6.10
CA ILE A 139 -23.52 6.40 -4.86
C ILE A 139 -24.95 5.91 -5.12
N ALA A 140 -25.10 4.61 -5.39
CA ALA A 140 -26.35 3.89 -5.15
C ALA A 140 -26.41 3.53 -3.65
N GLU A 141 -26.50 4.56 -2.81
CA GLU A 141 -26.89 4.41 -1.40
C GLU A 141 -28.43 4.43 -1.34
N SER A 142 -29.06 3.48 -2.03
CA SER A 142 -30.52 3.24 -1.96
C SER A 142 -30.90 1.88 -2.57
N SER A 143 -30.28 0.80 -2.12
CA SER A 143 -30.78 -0.58 -2.32
C SER A 143 -30.14 -1.57 -1.33
N ARG A 144 -30.07 -1.21 -0.04
CA ARG A 144 -30.02 -2.21 1.04
C ARG A 144 -31.46 -2.54 1.44
N LYS A 145 -32.12 -3.42 0.69
CA LYS A 145 -33.33 -4.20 1.05
C LYS A 145 -33.86 -4.87 -0.23
N LYS A 146 -33.38 -6.08 -0.51
CA LYS A 146 -33.97 -7.14 -1.35
C LYS A 146 -32.84 -7.99 -1.92
N LEU A 147 -32.27 -8.86 -1.09
CA LEU A 147 -31.48 -10.04 -1.51
C LEU A 147 -31.22 -10.90 -0.26
N CYS A 148 -32.31 -11.19 0.48
CA CYS A 148 -32.39 -12.20 1.54
C CYS A 148 -33.87 -12.54 1.71
N SER A 149 -34.43 -13.26 0.75
CA SER A 149 -35.65 -14.08 0.87
C SER A 149 -35.66 -14.97 -0.37
N ASP A 150 -35.12 -16.18 -0.17
CA ASP A 150 -35.60 -17.49 -0.66
C ASP A 150 -34.48 -18.53 -0.45
#